data_AF-G0QH92-F1
#
_entry.id   AF-G0QH92-F1
#
_cell.length_a   1.000
_cell.length_b   1.000
_cell.length_c   1.000
_cell.angle_alpha   90.00
_cell.angle_beta   90.00
_cell.angle_gamma   90.00
#
_symmetry.space_group_name_H-M   'P 1'
#
loop_
_entity.id
_entity.type
_entity.pdbx_description
1 polymer ?
#
loop_
_entity_poly.entity_id
_entity_poly.type
_entity_poly.pdbx_seq_one_letter_code
_entity_poly.pdbx_strand_id
1 'polypeptide(L)'
;MKADQKLADLGITFDTVEQDNPTEGCREAAKERGLEPNHIVKSLIIESEGEKIHVLLPGDRKLSESKLGSEYRMVSPEKSKSITGFESGTVHPFSTELRHVVDKRIFDNRVVSHTNGERDKGLIIHSNDFKEALDRADFKFDIMDVAVSNEDDYERIQNKGLEIEDAKFVVDNGYGTLFTDLVESFRPGKVLDLIRAMHRNSLDIEEDVATEVLDRARNQTHIQNMVEHFSKEGSLPEETEHDLEEEIEIALDRNQDAVEDFINGKDSALNYLVGQVMQRTKGKFNPGMVQQILEEN
;
A
#
# COMPACT_ATOMS: atom_id res chain seq x y z
N MET A 1 -20.07 25.48 -0.25
CA MET A 1 -21.32 24.77 0.09
C MET A 1 -21.02 23.84 1.26
N LYS A 2 -21.92 23.70 2.23
CA LYS A 2 -21.72 22.80 3.38
C LYS A 2 -21.75 21.33 2.94
N ALA A 3 -21.15 20.45 3.74
CA ALA A 3 -20.96 19.06 3.38
C ALA A 3 -22.29 18.28 3.33
N ASP A 4 -23.22 18.56 4.24
CA ASP A 4 -24.55 17.93 4.28
C ASP A 4 -25.34 18.21 2.99
N GLN A 5 -25.30 19.45 2.51
CA GLN A 5 -25.91 19.81 1.24
C GLN A 5 -25.23 19.10 0.05
N LYS A 6 -23.89 19.09 -0.02
CA LYS A 6 -23.19 18.39 -1.12
C LYS A 6 -23.52 16.90 -1.13
N LEU A 7 -23.52 16.24 0.03
CA LEU A 7 -23.84 14.81 0.14
C LEU A 7 -25.28 14.51 -0.27
N ALA A 8 -26.22 15.36 0.14
CA ALA A 8 -27.62 15.25 -0.29
C ALA A 8 -27.76 15.40 -1.82
N ASP A 9 -27.06 16.37 -2.42
CA ASP A 9 -27.06 16.59 -3.88
C ASP A 9 -26.46 15.37 -4.63
N LEU A 10 -25.50 14.67 -4.02
CA LEU A 10 -24.91 13.43 -4.55
C LEU A 10 -25.75 12.17 -4.27
N GLY A 11 -26.86 12.30 -3.53
CA GLY A 11 -27.73 11.19 -3.14
C GLY A 11 -27.10 10.24 -2.12
N ILE A 12 -26.17 10.73 -1.30
CA ILE A 12 -25.45 9.95 -0.29
C ILE A 12 -26.17 10.04 1.06
N THR A 13 -26.32 8.89 1.73
CA THR A 13 -26.96 8.83 3.06
C THR A 13 -25.93 9.12 4.14
N PHE A 14 -26.34 9.87 5.17
CA PHE A 14 -25.51 10.19 6.31
C PHE A 14 -26.36 10.48 7.54
N ASP A 15 -25.80 10.24 8.71
CA ASP A 15 -26.36 10.67 9.99
C ASP A 15 -25.76 12.02 10.37
N THR A 16 -26.55 12.83 11.06
CA THR A 16 -26.13 14.13 11.59
C THR A 16 -26.04 14.05 13.10
N VAL A 17 -24.95 14.60 13.66
CA VAL A 17 -24.77 14.75 15.10
C VAL A 17 -24.52 16.22 15.41
N GLU A 18 -25.44 16.79 16.21
CA GLU A 18 -25.27 18.11 16.82
C GLU A 18 -24.55 17.96 18.16
N GLN A 19 -23.69 18.91 18.48
CA GLN A 19 -22.87 18.92 19.68
C GLN A 19 -23.35 20.02 20.62
N ASP A 20 -23.42 19.71 21.91
CA ASP A 20 -23.83 20.69 22.93
C ASP A 20 -22.80 21.82 23.09
N ASN A 21 -21.53 21.56 22.74
CA ASN A 21 -20.44 22.53 22.80
C ASN A 21 -19.58 22.49 21.53
N PRO A 22 -19.10 23.65 21.03
CA PRO A 22 -18.12 23.68 19.96
C PRO A 22 -16.84 22.95 20.38
N THR A 23 -16.39 21.99 19.58
CA THR A 23 -15.20 21.19 19.91
C THR A 23 -13.92 21.88 19.47
N GLU A 24 -12.90 21.92 20.34
CA GLU A 24 -11.60 22.56 20.03
C GLU A 24 -10.62 21.60 19.34
N GLY A 25 -10.94 20.30 19.25
CA GLY A 25 -10.08 19.32 18.58
C GLY A 25 -10.73 17.97 18.28
N CYS A 26 -10.04 17.19 17.43
CA CYS A 26 -10.55 15.90 16.92
C CYS A 26 -10.94 14.89 18.00
N ARG A 27 -10.20 14.83 19.12
CA ARG A 27 -10.50 13.89 20.22
C ARG A 27 -11.82 14.22 20.93
N GLU A 28 -12.09 15.51 21.13
CA GLU A 28 -13.33 15.98 21.73
C GLU A 28 -14.50 15.73 20.76
N ALA A 29 -14.30 16.05 19.47
CA ALA A 29 -15.27 15.78 18.42
C ALA A 29 -15.63 14.28 18.31
N ALA A 30 -14.64 13.40 18.45
CA ALA A 30 -14.86 11.96 18.46
C ALA A 30 -15.69 11.53 19.66
N LYS A 31 -15.32 11.97 20.86
CA LYS A 31 -16.02 11.64 22.11
C LYS A 31 -17.49 12.08 22.10
N GLU A 32 -17.78 13.30 21.68
CA GLU A 32 -19.15 13.83 21.56
C GLU A 32 -20.00 13.03 20.57
N ARG A 33 -19.37 12.40 19.57
CA ARG A 33 -20.04 11.57 18.56
C ARG A 33 -20.10 10.08 18.92
N GLY A 34 -19.58 9.69 20.09
CA GLY A 34 -19.46 8.28 20.47
C GLY A 34 -18.52 7.49 19.55
N LEU A 35 -17.51 8.16 18.98
CA LEU A 35 -16.54 7.62 18.05
C LEU A 35 -15.13 7.68 18.63
N GLU A 36 -14.25 6.83 18.10
CA GLU A 36 -12.81 6.94 18.33
C GLU A 36 -12.16 8.00 17.41
N PRO A 37 -11.03 8.63 17.81
CA PRO A 37 -10.37 9.67 17.02
C PRO A 37 -10.00 9.28 15.58
N ASN A 38 -9.73 8.00 15.32
CA ASN A 38 -9.42 7.47 13.99
C ASN A 38 -10.64 7.46 13.03
N HIS A 39 -11.87 7.50 13.54
CA HIS A 39 -13.07 7.67 12.71
C HIS A 39 -13.21 9.10 12.19
N ILE A 40 -12.54 10.09 12.80
CA ILE A 40 -12.65 11.49 12.37
C ILE A 40 -11.78 11.71 11.14
N VAL A 41 -12.34 12.25 10.06
CA VAL A 41 -11.58 12.68 8.88
C VAL A 41 -11.20 14.15 9.04
N LYS A 42 -9.89 14.40 9.10
CA LYS A 42 -9.29 15.73 9.04
C LYS A 42 -9.11 16.15 7.60
N SER A 43 -9.51 17.38 7.30
CA SER A 43 -9.26 18.04 6.02
C SER A 43 -8.14 19.08 6.16
N LEU A 44 -7.02 18.86 5.47
CA LEU A 44 -5.85 19.73 5.49
C LEU A 44 -5.58 20.28 4.08
N ILE A 45 -5.30 21.57 3.98
CA ILE A 45 -4.80 22.17 2.73
C ILE A 45 -3.30 22.35 2.86
N ILE A 46 -2.56 21.71 1.98
CA ILE A 46 -1.09 21.79 1.94
C ILE A 46 -0.62 22.34 0.60
N GLU A 47 0.64 22.76 0.56
CA GLU A 47 1.37 23.08 -0.65
C GLU A 47 2.56 22.12 -0.76
N SER A 48 2.63 21.35 -1.85
CA SER A 48 3.63 20.32 -2.12
C SER A 48 4.05 20.41 -3.58
N GLU A 49 5.35 20.41 -3.85
CA GLU A 49 5.91 20.57 -5.22
C GLU A 49 5.34 21.78 -6.01
N GLY A 50 4.91 22.83 -5.30
CA GLY A 50 4.31 24.02 -5.89
C GLY A 50 2.81 23.93 -6.18
N GLU A 51 2.19 22.78 -5.93
CA GLU A 51 0.74 22.56 -6.08
C GLU A 51 0.03 22.58 -4.72
N LYS A 52 -1.23 23.03 -4.70
CA LYS A 52 -2.07 22.96 -3.51
C LYS A 52 -2.93 21.71 -3.56
N ILE A 53 -2.90 20.93 -2.50
CA ILE A 53 -3.56 19.63 -2.41
C ILE A 53 -4.46 19.62 -1.18
N HIS A 54 -5.62 18.99 -1.28
CA HIS A 54 -6.51 18.75 -0.16
C HIS A 54 -6.31 17.33 0.40
N VAL A 55 -5.66 17.23 1.55
CA VAL A 55 -5.34 15.94 2.16
C VAL A 55 -6.40 15.56 3.19
N LEU A 56 -6.89 14.32 3.11
CA LEU A 56 -7.80 13.72 4.07
C LEU A 56 -7.06 12.67 4.89
N LEU A 57 -7.06 12.82 6.23
CA LEU A 57 -6.38 11.91 7.17
C LEU A 57 -7.31 11.46 8.30
N PRO A 58 -7.08 10.29 8.92
CA PRO A 58 -7.68 9.96 10.19
C PRO A 58 -7.28 10.95 11.31
N GLY A 59 -8.16 11.16 12.28
CA GLY A 59 -8.11 12.25 13.25
C GLY A 59 -7.04 12.07 14.34
N ASP A 60 -6.51 10.87 14.49
CA ASP A 60 -5.37 10.52 15.31
C ASP A 60 -4.03 10.60 14.56
N ARG A 61 -4.05 10.87 13.25
CA ARG A 61 -2.86 10.81 12.39
C ARG A 61 -2.29 12.17 12.00
N LYS A 62 -1.06 12.11 11.47
CA LYS A 62 -0.30 13.20 10.86
C LYS A 62 0.18 12.77 9.47
N LEU A 63 0.32 13.74 8.57
CA LEU A 63 0.87 13.53 7.23
C LEU A 63 2.37 13.21 7.30
N SER A 64 2.81 12.21 6.55
CA SER A 64 4.20 11.80 6.39
C SER A 64 4.75 12.26 5.04
N GLU A 65 5.84 13.05 5.06
CA GLU A 65 6.53 13.49 3.83
C GLU A 65 7.13 12.31 3.05
N SER A 66 7.70 11.34 3.76
CA SER A 66 8.31 10.16 3.12
C SER A 66 7.27 9.33 2.37
N LYS A 67 6.06 9.19 2.92
CA LYS A 67 4.97 8.45 2.30
C LYS A 67 4.20 9.26 1.25
N LEU A 68 4.13 10.58 1.42
CA LEU A 68 3.63 11.49 0.39
C LEU A 68 4.55 11.53 -0.84
N GLY A 69 5.85 11.28 -0.66
CA GLY A 69 6.87 11.33 -1.70
C GLY A 69 7.51 12.70 -1.90
N SER A 70 7.14 13.69 -1.08
CA SER A 70 7.58 15.08 -1.20
C SER A 70 7.47 15.85 0.11
N GLU A 71 8.28 16.90 0.25
CA GLU A 71 8.12 17.88 1.33
C GLU A 71 6.82 18.67 1.14
N TYR A 72 6.18 19.04 2.24
CA TYR A 72 4.97 19.87 2.20
C TYR A 72 5.02 21.04 3.17
N ARG A 73 4.21 22.06 2.89
CA ARG A 73 3.94 23.16 3.83
C ARG A 73 2.45 23.30 4.05
N MET A 74 2.06 23.49 5.31
CA MET A 74 0.67 23.80 5.65
C MET A 74 0.31 25.18 5.09
N VAL A 75 -0.85 25.26 4.42
CA VAL A 75 -1.41 26.54 3.99
C VAL A 75 -1.90 27.33 5.22
N SER A 76 -1.64 28.65 5.26
CA SER A 76 -2.06 29.48 6.40
C SER A 76 -3.59 29.46 6.57
N PRO A 77 -4.12 29.68 7.79
CA PRO A 77 -5.57 29.73 8.01
C PRO A 77 -6.31 30.73 7.11
N GLU A 78 -5.75 31.92 6.85
CA GLU A 78 -6.42 32.90 5.97
C GLU A 78 -6.48 32.41 4.53
N LYS A 79 -5.36 31.87 4.01
CA LYS A 79 -5.27 31.35 2.65
C LYS A 79 -6.15 30.10 2.50
N SER A 80 -6.19 29.23 3.51
CA SER A 80 -7.10 28.08 3.55
C SER A 80 -8.57 28.52 3.51
N LYS A 81 -8.96 29.53 4.28
CA LYS A 81 -10.32 30.10 4.22
C LYS A 81 -10.65 30.70 2.87
N SER A 82 -9.70 31.36 2.20
CA SER A 82 -9.92 31.88 0.83
C SER A 82 -10.10 30.79 -0.22
N ILE A 83 -9.54 29.60 0.00
CA ILE A 83 -9.62 28.45 -0.93
C ILE A 83 -10.89 27.64 -0.67
N THR A 84 -11.17 27.37 0.60
CA THR A 84 -12.24 26.45 1.04
C THR A 84 -13.57 27.16 1.29
N GLY A 85 -13.53 28.44 1.64
CA GLY A 85 -14.67 29.17 2.18
C GLY A 85 -14.93 28.92 3.68
N PHE A 86 -14.14 28.07 4.35
CA PHE A 86 -14.35 27.64 5.72
C PHE A 86 -13.20 28.03 6.64
N GLU A 87 -13.50 28.20 7.93
CA GLU A 87 -12.45 28.46 8.93
C GLU A 87 -11.66 27.18 9.22
N SER A 88 -10.43 27.35 9.70
CA SER A 88 -9.64 26.23 10.22
C SER A 88 -10.43 25.47 11.28
N GLY A 89 -10.44 24.14 11.18
CA GLY A 89 -11.27 23.26 12.03
C GLY A 89 -12.69 23.01 11.49
N THR A 90 -13.13 23.76 10.48
CA THR A 90 -14.44 23.57 9.81
C THR A 90 -14.30 23.21 8.32
N VAL A 91 -13.07 23.07 7.83
CA VAL A 91 -12.82 22.55 6.48
C VAL A 91 -13.28 21.09 6.45
N HIS A 92 -14.01 20.72 5.40
CA HIS A 92 -14.60 19.38 5.24
C HIS A 92 -14.18 18.77 3.90
N PRO A 93 -14.31 17.44 3.70
CA PRO A 93 -13.81 16.75 2.51
C PRO A 93 -14.30 17.25 1.15
N PHE A 94 -15.41 18.00 1.12
CA PHE A 94 -16.05 18.47 -0.11
C PHE A 94 -15.99 19.99 -0.27
N SER A 95 -15.10 20.66 0.47
CA SER A 95 -15.03 22.14 0.48
C SER A 95 -14.23 22.73 -0.67
N THR A 96 -13.53 21.92 -1.48
CA THR A 96 -12.69 22.41 -2.59
C THR A 96 -12.79 21.50 -3.81
N GLU A 97 -12.39 22.01 -4.97
CA GLU A 97 -12.18 21.25 -6.21
C GLU A 97 -10.69 20.89 -6.43
N LEU A 98 -9.83 21.12 -5.42
CA LEU A 98 -8.42 20.75 -5.52
C LEU A 98 -8.29 19.23 -5.71
N ARG A 99 -7.14 18.79 -6.25
CA ARG A 99 -6.79 17.37 -6.18
C ARG A 99 -6.77 16.93 -4.71
N HIS A 100 -7.42 15.81 -4.42
CA HIS A 100 -7.45 15.23 -3.08
C HIS A 100 -6.43 14.10 -2.97
N VAL A 101 -5.87 13.96 -1.78
CA VAL A 101 -5.08 12.79 -1.38
C VAL A 101 -5.73 12.24 -0.13
N VAL A 102 -6.22 11.00 -0.20
CA VAL A 102 -7.03 10.38 0.85
C VAL A 102 -6.25 9.24 1.47
N ASP A 103 -5.97 9.32 2.76
CA ASP A 103 -5.27 8.21 3.42
C ASP A 103 -6.16 6.97 3.47
N LYS A 104 -5.62 5.84 3.00
CA LYS A 104 -6.36 4.59 2.88
C LYS A 104 -6.94 4.08 4.21
N ARG A 105 -6.31 4.41 5.36
CA ARG A 105 -6.78 3.97 6.70
C ARG A 105 -8.14 4.56 7.06
N ILE A 106 -8.61 5.60 6.36
CA ILE A 106 -9.99 6.10 6.52
C ILE A 106 -10.99 4.97 6.26
N PHE A 107 -10.71 4.10 5.28
CA PHE A 107 -11.58 3.01 4.87
C PHE A 107 -11.41 1.72 5.70
N ASP A 108 -10.43 1.66 6.60
CA ASP A 108 -10.29 0.56 7.57
C ASP A 108 -11.43 0.56 8.61
N ASN A 109 -12.09 1.72 8.78
CA ASN A 109 -13.24 1.86 9.67
C ASN A 109 -14.55 1.57 8.94
N ARG A 110 -15.55 1.03 9.65
CA ARG A 110 -16.90 0.85 9.08
C ARG A 110 -17.62 2.18 8.84
N VAL A 111 -17.36 3.17 9.69
CA VAL A 111 -17.94 4.51 9.60
C VAL A 111 -16.85 5.55 9.70
N VAL A 112 -17.10 6.70 9.10
CA VAL A 112 -16.23 7.88 9.17
C VAL A 112 -17.07 9.09 9.57
N SER A 113 -16.42 10.09 10.16
CA SER A 113 -17.08 11.34 10.54
C SER A 113 -16.25 12.55 10.19
N HIS A 114 -16.90 13.59 9.65
CA HIS A 114 -16.27 14.89 9.42
C HIS A 114 -17.24 16.01 9.80
N THR A 115 -16.71 17.22 9.97
CA THR A 115 -17.54 18.43 10.12
C THR A 115 -18.40 18.67 8.88
N ASN A 116 -19.61 19.21 9.04
CA ASN A 116 -20.40 19.66 7.87
C ASN A 116 -19.96 21.05 7.34
N GLY A 117 -18.98 21.70 7.96
CA GLY A 117 -18.67 23.11 7.75
C GLY A 117 -18.92 24.00 8.98
N GLU A 118 -19.46 23.43 10.07
CA GLU A 118 -19.74 24.11 11.34
C GLU A 118 -18.98 23.46 12.50
N ARG A 119 -18.77 24.22 13.59
CA ARG A 119 -17.94 23.77 14.72
C ARG A 119 -18.64 22.76 15.64
N ASP A 120 -19.96 22.75 15.61
CA ASP A 120 -20.87 22.03 16.50
C ASP A 120 -21.71 20.98 15.77
N LYS A 121 -21.45 20.76 14.48
CA LYS A 121 -22.20 19.80 13.67
C LYS A 121 -21.26 18.89 12.89
N GLY A 122 -21.42 17.58 13.12
CA GLY A 122 -20.70 16.52 12.43
C GLY A 122 -21.64 15.63 11.64
N LEU A 123 -21.09 15.02 10.60
CA LEU A 123 -21.76 13.97 9.84
C LEU A 123 -21.09 12.64 10.17
N ILE A 124 -21.88 11.57 10.22
CA ILE A 124 -21.40 10.18 10.31
C ILE A 124 -21.88 9.47 9.06
N ILE A 125 -20.97 8.80 8.36
CA ILE A 125 -21.20 8.21 7.05
C ILE A 125 -20.60 6.81 7.05
N HIS A 126 -21.26 5.84 6.41
CA HIS A 126 -20.63 4.55 6.17
C HIS A 126 -19.44 4.73 5.21
N SER A 127 -18.33 4.04 5.44
CA SER A 127 -17.09 4.30 4.68
C SER A 127 -17.24 4.00 3.18
N ASN A 128 -18.07 3.02 2.81
CA ASN A 128 -18.39 2.75 1.40
C ASN A 128 -19.18 3.90 0.76
N ASP A 129 -20.14 4.46 1.48
CA ASP A 129 -20.95 5.60 0.99
C ASP A 129 -20.09 6.87 0.93
N PHE A 130 -19.13 7.02 1.84
CA PHE A 130 -18.13 8.09 1.80
C PHE A 130 -17.22 7.94 0.57
N LYS A 131 -16.76 6.72 0.25
CA LYS A 131 -15.99 6.45 -0.97
C LYS A 131 -16.81 6.78 -2.22
N GLU A 132 -18.06 6.34 -2.27
CA GLU A 132 -18.99 6.65 -3.36
C GLU A 132 -19.23 8.17 -3.49
N ALA A 133 -19.28 8.89 -2.38
CA ALA A 133 -19.36 10.36 -2.38
C ALA A 133 -18.12 11.01 -2.99
N LEU A 134 -16.91 10.50 -2.70
CA LEU A 134 -15.67 10.96 -3.32
C LEU A 134 -15.66 10.65 -4.83
N ASP A 135 -16.09 9.45 -5.23
CA ASP A 135 -16.18 9.02 -6.64
C ASP A 135 -17.12 9.90 -7.46
N ARG A 136 -18.22 10.38 -6.86
CA ARG A 136 -19.21 11.23 -7.52
C ARG A 136 -18.89 12.73 -7.43
N ALA A 137 -17.85 13.13 -6.70
CA ALA A 137 -17.51 14.52 -6.51
C ALA A 137 -16.77 15.12 -7.72
N ASP A 138 -16.86 16.44 -7.88
CA ASP A 138 -16.26 17.19 -8.98
C ASP A 138 -14.76 17.49 -8.75
N PHE A 139 -13.99 16.50 -8.30
CA PHE A 139 -12.54 16.61 -8.13
C PHE A 139 -11.84 15.29 -8.39
N LYS A 140 -10.54 15.35 -8.69
CA LYS A 140 -9.68 14.17 -8.76
C LYS A 140 -9.20 13.81 -7.36
N PHE A 141 -9.09 12.52 -7.08
CA PHE A 141 -8.50 12.06 -5.84
C PHE A 141 -7.71 10.77 -6.04
N ASP A 142 -6.74 10.55 -5.15
CA ASP A 142 -5.98 9.31 -5.05
C ASP A 142 -6.10 8.77 -3.62
N ILE A 143 -6.30 7.45 -3.49
CA ILE A 143 -6.25 6.76 -2.20
C ILE A 143 -4.85 6.18 -2.04
N MET A 144 -4.15 6.56 -0.97
CA MET A 144 -2.75 6.14 -0.74
C MET A 144 -2.43 6.06 0.75
N ASP A 145 -1.33 5.41 1.12
CA ASP A 145 -0.79 5.49 2.48
C ASP A 145 0.03 6.77 2.60
N VAL A 146 -0.45 7.78 3.33
CA VAL A 146 0.25 9.06 3.50
C VAL A 146 0.40 9.45 4.97
N ALA A 147 -0.18 8.69 5.89
CA ALA A 147 -0.13 8.98 7.31
C ALA A 147 1.06 8.32 8.02
N VAL A 148 1.56 9.01 9.04
CA VAL A 148 2.52 8.44 10.01
C VAL A 148 1.87 7.26 10.74
N SER A 149 2.58 6.14 10.73
CA SER A 149 2.21 4.90 11.42
C SER A 149 2.26 5.06 12.94
N ASN A 150 1.52 4.23 13.67
CA ASN A 150 1.53 4.20 15.15
C ASN A 150 1.66 2.76 15.67
N GLU A 151 1.69 2.61 17.01
CA GLU A 151 1.83 1.31 17.65
C GLU A 151 0.70 0.34 17.28
N ASP A 152 -0.55 0.83 17.21
CA ASP A 152 -1.71 0.00 16.84
C ASP A 152 -1.56 -0.63 15.44
N ASP A 153 -0.94 0.09 14.50
CA ASP A 153 -0.64 -0.45 13.17
C ASP A 153 0.35 -1.62 13.26
N TYR A 154 1.39 -1.48 14.08
CA TYR A 154 2.40 -2.52 14.28
C TYR A 154 1.79 -3.74 14.97
N GLU A 155 1.02 -3.54 16.04
CA GLU A 155 0.34 -4.62 16.76
C GLU A 155 -0.63 -5.38 15.86
N ARG A 156 -1.40 -4.68 15.01
CA ARG A 156 -2.31 -5.31 14.04
C ARG A 156 -1.59 -6.28 13.11
N ILE A 157 -0.43 -5.88 12.58
CA ILE A 157 0.37 -6.71 11.68
C ILE A 157 1.11 -7.81 12.44
N GLN A 158 1.61 -7.52 13.65
CA GLN A 158 2.23 -8.50 14.52
C GLN A 158 1.26 -9.65 14.88
N ASN A 159 0.02 -9.31 15.23
CA ASN A 159 -1.03 -10.28 15.55
C ASN A 159 -1.41 -11.18 14.36
N LYS A 160 -1.04 -10.80 13.13
CA LYS A 160 -1.17 -11.62 11.93
C LYS A 160 0.01 -12.58 11.70
N GLY A 161 0.96 -12.64 12.62
CA GLY A 161 2.03 -13.65 12.65
C GLY A 161 3.39 -13.17 12.16
N LEU A 162 3.66 -11.86 12.22
CA LEU A 162 5.00 -11.31 12.00
C LEU A 162 5.70 -10.96 13.32
N GLU A 163 7.03 -11.03 13.30
CA GLU A 163 7.86 -10.44 14.34
C GLU A 163 7.80 -8.90 14.29
N ILE A 164 8.15 -8.25 15.40
CA ILE A 164 7.99 -6.79 15.55
C ILE A 164 8.77 -5.99 14.50
N GLU A 165 9.97 -6.42 14.13
CA GLU A 165 10.80 -5.73 13.13
C GLU A 165 10.19 -5.83 11.73
N ASP A 166 9.61 -6.98 11.39
CA ASP A 166 8.93 -7.21 10.11
C ASP A 166 7.58 -6.50 10.05
N ALA A 167 6.84 -6.47 11.15
CA ALA A 167 5.60 -5.69 11.26
C ALA A 167 5.89 -4.20 11.05
N LYS A 168 6.94 -3.67 11.68
CA LYS A 168 7.39 -2.28 11.47
C LYS A 168 7.77 -2.04 10.01
N PHE A 169 8.57 -2.92 9.40
CA PHE A 169 8.92 -2.81 8.00
C PHE A 169 7.69 -2.74 7.07
N VAL A 170 6.72 -3.64 7.25
CA VAL A 170 5.48 -3.66 6.46
C VAL A 170 4.70 -2.37 6.64
N VAL A 171 4.53 -1.90 7.88
CA VAL A 171 3.71 -0.73 8.20
C VAL A 171 4.37 0.58 7.77
N ASP A 172 5.66 0.74 8.04
CA ASP A 172 6.38 2.00 7.78
C ASP A 172 6.56 2.24 6.28
N ASN A 173 6.67 1.17 5.50
CA ASN A 173 6.73 1.23 4.03
C ASN A 173 5.36 1.17 3.36
N GLY A 174 4.27 1.26 4.13
CA GLY A 174 2.92 1.40 3.60
C GLY A 174 2.27 0.14 3.06
N TYR A 175 2.83 -1.04 3.33
CA TYR A 175 2.31 -2.33 2.89
C TYR A 175 1.30 -2.95 3.86
N GLY A 176 0.90 -2.26 4.93
CA GLY A 176 0.03 -2.82 5.98
C GLY A 176 -1.31 -3.37 5.50
N THR A 177 -2.00 -2.66 4.58
CA THR A 177 -3.26 -3.11 3.98
C THR A 177 -3.04 -4.32 3.08
N LEU A 178 -2.14 -4.21 2.09
CA LEU A 178 -1.77 -5.32 1.20
C LEU A 178 -1.39 -6.58 1.98
N PHE A 179 -0.57 -6.43 3.02
CA PHE A 179 -0.22 -7.53 3.90
C PHE A 179 -1.45 -8.12 4.58
N THR A 180 -2.31 -7.27 5.14
CA THR A 180 -3.54 -7.68 5.85
C THR A 180 -4.46 -8.50 4.98
N ASP A 181 -4.61 -8.13 3.71
CA ASP A 181 -5.50 -8.76 2.73
C ASP A 181 -4.89 -10.10 2.25
N LEU A 182 -3.62 -10.10 1.86
CA LEU A 182 -2.96 -11.31 1.34
C LEU A 182 -2.80 -12.42 2.40
N VAL A 183 -2.61 -12.08 3.68
CA VAL A 183 -2.50 -13.11 4.73
C VAL A 183 -3.81 -13.82 5.07
N GLU A 184 -4.94 -13.41 4.48
CA GLU A 184 -6.18 -14.20 4.55
C GLU A 184 -6.04 -15.52 3.77
N SER A 185 -5.25 -15.53 2.70
CA SER A 185 -5.07 -16.68 1.80
C SER A 185 -3.66 -17.27 1.83
N PHE A 186 -2.65 -16.51 2.26
CA PHE A 186 -1.25 -16.90 2.20
C PHE A 186 -0.55 -16.87 3.57
N ARG A 187 0.55 -17.63 3.70
CA ARG A 187 1.35 -17.63 4.92
C ARG A 187 2.03 -16.26 5.12
N PRO A 188 2.04 -15.70 6.35
CA PRO A 188 2.66 -14.41 6.65
C PRO A 188 4.09 -14.23 6.11
N GLY A 189 4.95 -15.23 6.30
CA GLY A 189 6.33 -15.19 5.80
C GLY A 189 6.41 -15.08 4.27
N LYS A 190 5.52 -15.77 3.54
CA LYS A 190 5.50 -15.73 2.07
C LYS A 190 5.06 -14.34 1.55
N VAL A 191 4.07 -13.74 2.22
CA VAL A 191 3.62 -12.37 1.91
C VAL A 191 4.72 -11.35 2.22
N LEU A 192 5.43 -11.52 3.33
CA LEU A 192 6.57 -10.67 3.68
C LEU A 192 7.69 -10.76 2.63
N ASP A 193 7.98 -11.96 2.11
CA ASP A 193 8.97 -12.16 1.06
C ASP A 193 8.61 -11.41 -0.24
N LEU A 194 7.32 -11.45 -0.63
CA LEU A 194 6.80 -10.66 -1.74
C LEU A 194 6.97 -9.16 -1.50
N ILE A 195 6.52 -8.67 -0.34
CA ILE A 195 6.62 -7.23 0.00
C ILE A 195 8.07 -6.77 -0.04
N ARG A 196 9.01 -7.55 0.49
CA ARG A 196 10.44 -7.24 0.43
C ARG A 196 10.95 -7.22 -1.01
N ALA A 197 10.50 -8.13 -1.88
CA ALA A 197 10.87 -8.13 -3.29
C ALA A 197 10.32 -6.89 -4.01
N MET A 198 9.06 -6.52 -3.77
CA MET A 198 8.45 -5.30 -4.31
C MET A 198 9.21 -4.05 -3.86
N HIS A 199 9.50 -3.95 -2.56
CA HIS A 199 10.19 -2.83 -1.96
C HIS A 199 11.62 -2.65 -2.51
N ARG A 200 12.39 -3.74 -2.65
CA ARG A 200 13.74 -3.69 -3.25
C ARG A 200 13.74 -3.16 -4.69
N ASN A 201 12.65 -3.41 -5.41
CA ASN A 201 12.49 -2.98 -6.80
C ASN A 201 11.74 -1.64 -6.93
N SER A 202 11.38 -0.99 -5.81
CA SER A 202 10.53 0.22 -5.79
C SER A 202 9.24 0.06 -6.60
N LEU A 203 8.66 -1.13 -6.55
CA LEU A 203 7.44 -1.48 -7.28
C LEU A 203 6.21 -1.39 -6.39
N ASP A 204 5.13 -0.88 -6.97
CA ASP A 204 3.77 -1.00 -6.46
C ASP A 204 3.01 -1.95 -7.40
N ILE A 205 2.65 -3.12 -6.89
CA ILE A 205 2.02 -4.20 -7.66
C ILE A 205 0.57 -4.31 -7.18
N GLU A 206 -0.37 -4.36 -8.13
CA GLU A 206 -1.79 -4.57 -7.82
C GLU A 206 -2.03 -5.92 -7.12
N GLU A 207 -3.09 -5.98 -6.31
CA GLU A 207 -3.39 -7.14 -5.45
C GLU A 207 -3.57 -8.45 -6.25
N ASP A 208 -4.11 -8.37 -7.46
CA ASP A 208 -4.30 -9.50 -8.35
C ASP A 208 -2.97 -10.08 -8.84
N VAL A 209 -2.04 -9.23 -9.27
CA VAL A 209 -0.68 -9.64 -9.67
C VAL A 209 0.09 -10.15 -8.47
N ALA A 210 -0.03 -9.50 -7.30
CA ALA A 210 0.57 -9.97 -6.05
C ALA A 210 0.07 -11.37 -5.66
N THR A 211 -1.25 -11.61 -5.78
CA THR A 211 -1.87 -12.92 -5.55
C THR A 211 -1.35 -13.95 -6.54
N GLU A 212 -1.25 -13.62 -7.83
CA GLU A 212 -0.71 -14.52 -8.86
C GLU A 212 0.76 -14.90 -8.55
N VAL A 213 1.60 -13.94 -8.16
CA VAL A 213 2.98 -14.23 -7.73
C VAL A 213 2.98 -15.19 -6.55
N LEU A 214 2.14 -14.95 -5.54
CA LEU A 214 2.06 -15.81 -4.36
C LEU A 214 1.49 -17.19 -4.65
N ASP A 215 0.61 -17.35 -5.63
CA ASP A 215 0.08 -18.66 -6.02
C ASP A 215 1.14 -19.48 -6.77
N ARG A 216 1.84 -18.85 -7.72
CA ARG A 216 2.80 -19.52 -8.61
C ARG A 216 4.15 -19.76 -7.94
N ALA A 217 4.58 -18.86 -7.06
CA ALA A 217 5.90 -18.95 -6.48
C ALA A 217 6.01 -20.12 -5.49
N ARG A 218 7.11 -20.87 -5.56
CA ARG A 218 7.34 -22.07 -4.73
C ARG A 218 8.19 -21.78 -3.51
N ASN A 219 9.10 -20.83 -3.62
CA ASN A 219 10.03 -20.41 -2.59
C ASN A 219 10.30 -18.90 -2.70
N GLN A 220 11.13 -18.39 -1.79
CA GLN A 220 11.49 -16.98 -1.73
C GLN A 220 12.28 -16.52 -2.98
N THR A 221 13.17 -17.35 -3.55
CA THR A 221 13.93 -17.02 -4.76
C THR A 221 13.00 -16.81 -5.95
N HIS A 222 12.05 -17.71 -6.17
CA HIS A 222 11.08 -17.62 -7.27
C HIS A 222 10.20 -16.36 -7.15
N ILE A 223 9.80 -15.95 -5.94
CA ILE A 223 9.10 -14.66 -5.73
C ILE A 223 9.96 -13.49 -6.23
N GLN A 224 11.25 -13.48 -5.88
CA GLN A 224 12.16 -12.40 -6.28
C GLN A 224 12.26 -12.32 -7.79
N ASN A 225 12.48 -13.45 -8.46
CA ASN A 225 12.65 -13.50 -9.91
C ASN A 225 11.38 -13.10 -10.65
N MET A 226 10.20 -13.52 -10.17
CA MET A 226 8.92 -13.09 -10.73
C MET A 226 8.70 -11.58 -10.61
N VAL A 227 9.02 -10.99 -9.45
CA VAL A 227 8.90 -9.53 -9.22
C VAL A 227 9.92 -8.76 -10.06
N GLU A 228 11.15 -9.24 -10.17
CA GLU A 228 12.19 -8.64 -11.01
C GLU A 228 11.82 -8.70 -12.50
N HIS A 229 11.25 -9.82 -12.95
CA HIS A 229 10.73 -9.94 -14.31
C HIS A 229 9.59 -8.95 -14.55
N PHE A 230 8.62 -8.87 -13.63
CA PHE A 230 7.53 -7.90 -13.69
C PHE A 230 8.04 -6.45 -13.77
N SER A 231 9.07 -6.13 -12.98
CA SER A 231 9.72 -4.80 -12.99
C SER A 231 10.26 -4.43 -14.38
N LYS A 232 10.84 -5.41 -15.10
CA LYS A 232 11.49 -5.21 -16.40
C LYS A 232 10.50 -5.25 -17.56
N GLU A 233 9.58 -6.20 -17.55
CA GLU A 233 8.72 -6.53 -18.70
C GLU A 233 7.26 -6.03 -18.53
N GLY A 234 6.88 -5.56 -17.33
CA GLY A 234 5.51 -5.15 -17.02
C GLY A 234 4.49 -6.30 -17.01
N SER A 235 4.96 -7.54 -17.04
CA SER A 235 4.15 -8.75 -16.99
C SER A 235 4.89 -9.86 -16.25
N LEU A 236 4.13 -10.80 -15.67
CA LEU A 236 4.72 -11.98 -15.04
C LEU A 236 5.22 -12.93 -16.12
N PRO A 237 6.28 -13.72 -15.83
CA PRO A 237 6.78 -14.70 -16.80
C PRO A 237 5.68 -15.68 -17.17
N GLU A 238 5.69 -16.23 -18.38
CA GLU A 238 4.70 -17.25 -18.76
C GLU A 238 4.78 -18.46 -17.82
N GLU A 239 3.62 -19.05 -17.49
CA GLU A 239 3.58 -20.31 -16.75
C GLU A 239 4.22 -21.42 -17.58
N THR A 240 5.44 -21.74 -17.24
CA THR A 240 6.14 -22.89 -17.79
C THR A 240 6.05 -24.03 -16.78
N GLU A 241 5.71 -25.24 -17.24
CA GLU A 241 5.68 -26.46 -16.42
C GLU A 241 7.03 -26.76 -15.72
N HIS A 242 8.12 -26.11 -16.14
CA HIS A 242 9.43 -26.11 -15.51
C HIS A 242 9.89 -24.67 -15.44
N ASP A 243 10.19 -24.17 -14.26
CA ASP A 243 10.89 -22.90 -14.04
C ASP A 243 12.39 -23.19 -14.05
N LEU A 244 13.12 -22.47 -14.90
CA LEU A 244 14.53 -22.74 -15.12
C LEU A 244 15.36 -22.54 -13.86
N GLU A 245 15.03 -21.54 -13.04
CA GLU A 245 15.85 -21.17 -11.88
C GLU A 245 15.75 -22.21 -10.76
N GLU A 246 14.56 -22.77 -10.51
CA GLU A 246 14.44 -23.90 -9.57
C GLU A 246 15.16 -25.15 -10.10
N GLU A 247 15.04 -25.44 -11.40
CA GLU A 247 15.73 -26.61 -11.96
C GLU A 247 17.26 -26.44 -11.92
N ILE A 248 17.75 -25.19 -11.99
CA ILE A 248 19.13 -24.81 -11.72
C ILE A 248 19.48 -25.01 -10.24
N GLU A 249 18.73 -24.44 -9.30
CA GLU A 249 19.00 -24.60 -7.85
C GLU A 249 19.06 -26.08 -7.45
N ILE A 250 18.08 -26.89 -7.90
CA ILE A 250 18.06 -28.32 -7.59
C ILE A 250 19.23 -29.05 -8.28
N ALA A 251 19.63 -28.64 -9.49
CA ALA A 251 20.78 -29.21 -10.15
C ALA A 251 22.08 -28.89 -9.40
N LEU A 252 22.24 -27.67 -8.88
CA LEU A 252 23.40 -27.26 -8.09
C LEU A 252 23.47 -28.00 -6.76
N ASP A 253 22.35 -28.04 -6.00
CA ASP A 253 22.29 -28.70 -4.69
C ASP A 253 22.59 -30.20 -4.78
N ARG A 254 22.13 -30.86 -5.85
CA ARG A 254 22.38 -32.30 -6.07
C ARG A 254 23.76 -32.63 -6.63
N ASN A 255 24.53 -31.64 -7.07
CA ASN A 255 25.81 -31.83 -7.74
C ASN A 255 26.91 -30.93 -7.15
N GLN A 256 27.02 -30.86 -5.82
CA GLN A 256 27.98 -29.98 -5.14
C GLN A 256 29.43 -30.20 -5.59
N ASP A 257 29.86 -31.44 -5.85
CA ASP A 257 31.21 -31.73 -6.36
C ASP A 257 31.48 -31.04 -7.71
N ALA A 258 30.46 -30.95 -8.58
CA ALA A 258 30.58 -30.27 -9.87
C ALA A 258 30.60 -28.74 -9.71
N VAL A 259 29.89 -28.21 -8.70
CA VAL A 259 29.95 -26.79 -8.34
C VAL A 259 31.35 -26.42 -7.86
N GLU A 260 31.93 -27.21 -6.95
CA GLU A 260 33.31 -26.99 -6.48
C GLU A 260 34.32 -27.07 -7.63
N ASP A 261 34.17 -28.05 -8.53
CA ASP A 261 35.04 -28.19 -9.69
C ASP A 261 34.95 -26.98 -10.63
N PHE A 262 33.75 -26.43 -10.84
CA PHE A 262 33.56 -25.21 -11.62
C PHE A 262 34.21 -24.00 -10.96
N ILE A 263 34.01 -23.79 -9.65
CA ILE A 263 34.64 -22.71 -8.86
C ILE A 263 36.17 -22.81 -8.92
N ASN A 264 36.72 -24.02 -8.97
CA ASN A 264 38.15 -24.28 -9.12
C ASN A 264 38.68 -24.10 -10.56
N GLY A 265 37.86 -23.57 -11.48
CA GLY A 265 38.25 -23.22 -12.85
C GLY A 265 38.21 -24.38 -13.85
N LYS A 266 37.44 -25.45 -13.58
CA LYS A 266 37.24 -26.52 -14.55
C LYS A 266 36.00 -26.24 -15.40
N ASP A 267 36.19 -25.64 -16.58
CA ASP A 267 35.12 -25.31 -17.55
C ASP A 267 34.23 -26.50 -17.95
N SER A 268 34.76 -27.73 -17.87
CA SER A 268 33.99 -28.95 -18.11
C SER A 268 32.84 -29.17 -17.13
N ALA A 269 32.96 -28.63 -15.90
CA ALA A 269 31.95 -28.79 -14.86
C ALA A 269 30.70 -27.95 -15.15
N LEU A 270 30.87 -26.75 -15.74
CA LEU A 270 29.75 -25.93 -16.19
C LEU A 270 28.90 -26.66 -17.23
N ASN A 271 29.54 -27.26 -18.23
CA ASN A 271 28.84 -28.05 -19.27
C ASN A 271 28.07 -29.24 -18.69
N TYR A 272 28.60 -29.86 -17.63
CA TYR A 272 27.93 -30.93 -16.91
C TYR A 272 26.67 -30.41 -16.17
N LEU A 273 26.79 -29.29 -15.45
CA LEU A 273 25.67 -28.66 -14.75
C LEU A 273 24.56 -28.21 -15.71
N VAL A 274 24.92 -27.61 -16.85
CA VAL A 274 23.97 -27.32 -17.94
C VAL A 274 23.26 -28.60 -18.39
N GLY A 275 23.98 -29.71 -18.56
CA GLY A 275 23.41 -31.01 -18.89
C GLY A 275 22.38 -31.51 -17.88
N GLN A 276 22.67 -31.36 -16.58
CA GLN A 276 21.75 -31.75 -15.50
C GLN A 276 20.44 -30.96 -15.55
N VAL A 277 20.53 -29.64 -15.74
CA VAL A 277 19.36 -28.75 -15.85
C VAL A 277 18.55 -29.08 -17.10
N MET A 278 19.21 -29.28 -18.24
CA MET A 278 18.56 -29.64 -19.50
C MET A 278 17.80 -30.98 -19.41
N GLN A 279 18.35 -31.95 -18.67
CA GLN A 279 17.68 -33.24 -18.44
C GLN A 279 16.41 -33.08 -17.61
N ARG A 280 16.46 -32.28 -16.55
CA ARG A 280 15.32 -32.06 -15.64
C ARG A 280 14.19 -31.29 -16.29
N THR A 281 14.55 -30.27 -17.06
CA THR A 281 13.62 -29.44 -17.84
C THR A 281 13.14 -30.11 -19.12
N LYS A 282 13.61 -31.34 -19.42
CA LYS A 282 13.33 -32.09 -20.66
C LYS A 282 13.61 -31.27 -21.92
N GLY A 283 14.62 -30.41 -21.87
CA GLY A 283 15.01 -29.53 -22.96
C GLY A 283 14.01 -28.44 -23.33
N LYS A 284 13.14 -28.03 -22.39
CA LYS A 284 12.24 -26.88 -22.60
C LYS A 284 12.98 -25.54 -22.71
N PHE A 285 14.20 -25.46 -22.20
CA PHE A 285 15.02 -24.24 -22.20
C PHE A 285 16.19 -24.31 -23.19
N ASN A 286 16.71 -23.14 -23.56
CA ASN A 286 17.90 -23.04 -24.40
C ASN A 286 19.17 -23.27 -23.56
N PRO A 287 20.08 -24.19 -23.95
CA PRO A 287 21.31 -24.46 -23.21
C PRO A 287 22.20 -23.24 -22.96
N GLY A 288 22.29 -22.32 -23.93
CA GLY A 288 23.08 -21.10 -23.78
C GLY A 288 22.51 -20.15 -22.74
N MET A 289 21.18 -20.08 -22.63
CA MET A 289 20.51 -19.33 -21.58
C MET A 289 20.73 -19.97 -20.20
N VAL A 290 20.65 -21.31 -20.11
CA VAL A 290 20.98 -22.04 -18.88
C VAL A 290 22.43 -21.78 -18.45
N GLN A 291 23.36 -21.84 -19.40
CA GLN A 291 24.77 -21.59 -19.14
C GLN A 291 24.99 -20.17 -18.62
N GLN A 292 24.37 -19.16 -19.24
CA GLN A 292 24.51 -17.78 -18.82
C GLN A 292 24.02 -17.59 -17.37
N ILE A 293 22.86 -18.14 -17.01
CA ILE A 293 22.31 -18.04 -15.65
C ILE A 293 23.21 -18.76 -14.63
N LEU A 294 23.81 -19.90 -15.01
CA LEU A 294 24.77 -20.63 -14.16
C LEU A 294 26.11 -19.90 -13.98
N GLU A 295 26.50 -19.03 -14.91
CA GLU A 295 27.70 -18.19 -14.79
C GLU A 295 27.44 -16.92 -13.94
N GLU A 296 26.18 -16.48 -13.85
CA GLU A 296 25.74 -15.31 -13.10
C GLU A 296 25.46 -15.60 -11.60
N ASN A 297 25.32 -16.87 -11.21
CA ASN A 297 25.07 -17.36 -9.84
C ASN A 297 26.29 -18.05 -9.22
#